data_AF-M1ZW34-F1
#
_entry.id   AF-M1ZW34-F1
#
_cell.length_a   1.000
_cell.length_b   1.000
_cell.length_c   1.000
_cell.angle_alpha   90.00
_cell.angle_beta   90.00
_cell.angle_gamma   90.00
#
_symmetry.space_group_name_H-M   'P 1'
#
loop_
_entity.id
_entity.type
_entity.pdbx_description
1 polymer ?
#
loop_
_entity_poly.entity_id
_entity_poly.type
_entity_poly.pdbx_seq_one_letter_code
_entity_poly.pdbx_strand_id
1 'polypeptide(L)'
;LVVGDHTVDELLKMGVVEALSFRNTLIINGKPIPYNEGINPRTAIGQKQDGTIVLLVIDGRRGIKQGATLEEVENILLQRGVVNASNLDGGSSSTMYYKGKVINRPCNWDGERTVATSIYVEP
;
A
#
# COMPACT_ATOMS: atom_id res chain seq x y z
N LEU A 1 3.89 -12.68 -2.91
CA LEU A 1 4.21 -11.46 -2.13
C LEU A 1 4.74 -11.89 -0.79
N VAL A 2 6.02 -11.62 -0.56
CA VAL A 2 6.68 -11.80 0.73
C VAL A 2 6.48 -10.50 1.52
N VAL A 3 6.07 -10.60 2.78
CA VAL A 3 5.84 -9.46 3.67
C VAL A 3 6.44 -9.76 5.06
N GLY A 4 6.61 -8.72 5.88
CA GLY A 4 7.28 -8.82 7.17
C GLY A 4 8.76 -8.45 7.12
N ASP A 5 9.42 -8.60 8.25
CA ASP A 5 10.84 -8.33 8.40
C ASP A 5 11.65 -9.54 7.91
N HIS A 6 12.59 -9.30 6.99
CA HIS A 6 13.50 -10.30 6.44
C HIS A 6 14.89 -9.71 6.25
N THR A 7 15.90 -10.52 6.44
CA THR A 7 17.27 -10.22 6.00
C THR A 7 17.40 -10.36 4.49
N VAL A 8 18.42 -9.73 3.92
CA VAL A 8 18.73 -9.87 2.48
C VAL A 8 18.98 -11.34 2.12
N ASP A 9 19.70 -12.09 2.97
CA ASP A 9 20.00 -13.50 2.71
C ASP A 9 18.73 -14.37 2.69
N GLU A 10 17.75 -14.10 3.55
CA GLU A 10 16.46 -14.79 3.53
C GLU A 10 15.70 -14.48 2.23
N LEU A 11 15.63 -13.21 1.83
CA LEU A 11 14.98 -12.81 0.58
C LEU A 11 15.63 -13.48 -0.64
N LEU A 12 16.97 -13.54 -0.68
CA LEU A 12 17.72 -14.22 -1.74
C LEU A 12 17.42 -15.73 -1.78
N LYS A 13 17.38 -16.40 -0.61
CA LYS A 13 17.02 -17.83 -0.52
C LYS A 13 15.58 -18.11 -0.95
N MET A 14 14.68 -17.15 -0.76
CA MET A 14 13.29 -17.23 -1.21
C MET A 14 13.11 -16.92 -2.70
N GLY A 15 14.19 -16.55 -3.41
CA GLY A 15 14.14 -16.20 -4.82
C GLY A 15 13.49 -14.83 -5.08
N VAL A 16 13.50 -13.93 -4.10
CA VAL A 16 12.99 -12.57 -4.27
C VAL A 16 13.93 -11.78 -5.19
N VAL A 17 13.36 -11.21 -6.25
CA VAL A 17 14.09 -10.41 -7.26
C VAL A 17 13.85 -8.91 -7.12
N GLU A 18 12.74 -8.52 -6.50
CA GLU A 18 12.35 -7.13 -6.26
C GLU A 18 11.91 -6.98 -4.81
N ALA A 19 12.37 -5.91 -4.15
CA ALA A 19 12.02 -5.62 -2.78
C ALA A 19 11.81 -4.12 -2.58
N LEU A 20 10.86 -3.80 -1.71
CA LEU A 20 10.56 -2.44 -1.26
C LEU A 20 10.52 -2.49 0.27
N SER A 21 10.98 -1.44 0.93
CA SER A 21 10.94 -1.36 2.39
C SER A 21 10.08 -0.17 2.82
N PHE A 22 9.07 -0.46 3.63
CA PHE A 22 8.17 0.51 4.22
C PHE A 22 7.85 0.11 5.65
N ARG A 23 7.30 1.06 6.40
CA ARG A 23 6.81 0.80 7.74
C ARG A 23 5.46 0.07 7.65
N ASN A 24 5.27 -0.87 8.59
CA ASN A 24 4.03 -1.57 8.88
C ASN A 24 3.61 -2.61 7.81
N THR A 25 3.79 -3.89 8.16
CA THR A 25 3.21 -5.00 7.40
C THR A 25 1.77 -5.20 7.86
N LEU A 26 0.80 -5.03 6.97
CA LEU A 26 -0.62 -4.95 7.35
C LEU A 26 -1.28 -6.31 7.56
N ILE A 27 -0.99 -7.29 6.69
CA ILE A 27 -1.62 -8.61 6.75
C ILE A 27 -0.55 -9.66 6.48
N ILE A 28 -0.47 -10.68 7.35
CA ILE A 28 0.39 -11.86 7.18
C ILE A 28 -0.48 -13.10 7.23
N ASN A 29 -0.53 -13.86 6.14
CA ASN A 29 -1.28 -15.11 6.02
C ASN A 29 -2.75 -14.98 6.48
N GLY A 30 -3.42 -13.91 6.04
CA GLY A 30 -4.81 -13.60 6.35
C GLY A 30 -5.05 -13.01 7.74
N LYS A 31 -3.99 -12.76 8.52
CA LYS A 31 -4.09 -12.16 9.85
C LYS A 31 -3.67 -10.69 9.81
N PRO A 32 -4.54 -9.74 10.18
CA PRO A 32 -4.15 -8.33 10.28
C PRO A 32 -3.16 -8.11 11.42
N ILE A 33 -2.26 -7.14 11.26
CA ILE A 33 -1.28 -6.74 12.26
C ILE A 33 -1.67 -5.33 12.76
N PRO A 34 -2.13 -5.18 14.01
CA PRO A 34 -2.66 -3.90 14.46
C PRO A 34 -1.55 -2.86 14.65
N TYR A 35 -1.80 -1.66 14.14
CA TYR A 35 -0.97 -0.48 14.36
C TYR A 35 -1.81 0.70 14.82
N ASN A 36 -1.30 1.45 15.80
CA ASN A 36 -1.95 2.68 16.26
C ASN A 36 -1.31 3.90 15.58
N GLU A 37 -1.79 4.23 14.38
CA GLU A 37 -1.41 5.43 13.64
C GLU A 37 -2.61 6.32 13.33
N GLY A 38 -2.36 7.62 13.19
CA GLY A 38 -3.41 8.58 12.85
C GLY A 38 -4.04 8.36 11.46
N ILE A 39 -5.18 9.01 11.25
CA ILE A 39 -5.92 8.99 10.00
C ILE A 39 -5.14 9.79 8.94
N ASN A 40 -4.88 9.16 7.79
CA ASN A 40 -4.11 9.77 6.71
C ASN A 40 -4.59 9.26 5.33
N PRO A 41 -4.28 9.95 4.22
CA PRO A 41 -4.26 9.30 2.92
C PRO A 41 -3.33 8.08 2.98
N ARG A 42 -3.74 6.96 2.38
CA ARG A 42 -3.03 5.69 2.46
C ARG A 42 -2.76 5.13 1.07
N THR A 43 -1.65 4.43 0.95
CA THR A 43 -1.31 3.62 -0.21
C THR A 43 -0.90 2.25 0.32
N ALA A 44 -1.41 1.17 -0.29
CA ALA A 44 -1.07 -0.18 0.13
C ALA A 44 -0.99 -1.13 -1.07
N ILE A 45 -0.21 -2.18 -0.90
CA ILE A 45 -0.14 -3.32 -1.82
C ILE A 45 -0.53 -4.59 -1.07
N GLY A 46 -1.30 -5.45 -1.73
CA GLY A 46 -1.67 -6.75 -1.23
C GLY A 46 -1.65 -7.82 -2.31
N GLN A 47 -1.68 -9.08 -1.87
CA GLN A 47 -1.80 -10.25 -2.73
C GLN A 47 -2.86 -11.20 -2.19
N LYS A 48 -3.69 -11.76 -3.09
CA LYS A 48 -4.64 -12.83 -2.79
C LYS A 48 -3.98 -14.21 -2.87
N GLN A 49 -4.68 -15.24 -2.40
CA GLN A 49 -4.18 -16.62 -2.43
C GLN A 49 -3.85 -17.12 -3.85
N ASP A 50 -4.56 -16.65 -4.87
CA ASP A 50 -4.37 -17.02 -6.28
C ASP A 50 -3.22 -16.26 -6.96
N GLY A 51 -2.51 -15.39 -6.24
CA GLY A 51 -1.43 -14.58 -6.76
C GLY A 51 -1.84 -13.20 -7.25
N THR A 52 -3.14 -12.90 -7.37
CA THR A 52 -3.65 -11.59 -7.81
C THR A 52 -3.12 -10.48 -6.93
N ILE A 53 -2.50 -9.46 -7.54
CA ILE A 53 -2.05 -8.25 -6.87
C ILE A 53 -3.20 -7.25 -6.75
N VAL A 54 -3.32 -6.65 -5.56
CA VAL A 54 -4.29 -5.60 -5.24
C VAL A 54 -3.51 -4.34 -4.86
N LEU A 55 -3.71 -3.26 -5.60
CA LEU A 55 -3.19 -1.94 -5.26
C LEU A 55 -4.35 -1.09 -4.71
N LEU A 56 -4.10 -0.40 -3.60
CA LEU A 56 -5.09 0.43 -2.92
C LEU A 56 -4.52 1.83 -2.70
N VAL A 57 -5.32 2.84 -3.06
CA VAL A 57 -5.09 4.24 -2.71
C VAL A 57 -6.34 4.79 -2.03
N ILE A 58 -6.17 5.54 -0.95
CA ILE A 58 -7.24 6.21 -0.22
C ILE A 58 -6.89 7.70 -0.11
N ASP A 59 -7.76 8.54 -0.65
CA ASP A 59 -7.63 9.99 -0.54
C ASP A 59 -7.91 10.47 0.90
N GLY A 60 -7.28 11.57 1.30
CA GLY A 60 -7.48 12.17 2.61
C GLY A 60 -6.96 13.60 2.67
N ARG A 61 -6.97 14.21 3.87
CA ARG A 61 -6.59 15.61 4.12
C ARG A 61 -7.22 16.61 3.13
N ARG A 62 -8.49 16.39 2.75
CA ARG A 62 -9.24 17.25 1.83
C ARG A 62 -10.62 17.59 2.38
N GLY A 63 -10.81 18.85 2.80
CA GLY A 63 -12.04 19.28 3.46
C GLY A 63 -12.30 18.43 4.71
N ILE A 64 -13.48 17.81 4.78
CA ILE A 64 -13.84 16.89 5.87
C ILE A 64 -13.27 15.46 5.70
N LYS A 65 -12.68 15.13 4.54
CA LYS A 65 -12.12 13.80 4.28
C LYS A 65 -10.73 13.70 4.88
N GLN A 66 -10.60 13.01 6.00
CA GLN A 66 -9.33 12.88 6.71
C GLN A 66 -8.42 11.80 6.11
N GLY A 67 -8.99 10.72 5.57
CA GLY A 67 -8.25 9.57 5.04
C GLY A 67 -8.76 8.28 5.68
N ALA A 68 -7.84 7.36 5.98
CA ALA A 68 -8.13 6.11 6.68
C ALA A 68 -7.10 5.80 7.80
N THR A 69 -7.55 5.06 8.81
CA THR A 69 -6.68 4.33 9.74
C THR A 69 -6.05 3.12 9.05
N LEU A 70 -5.02 2.51 9.65
CA LEU A 70 -4.45 1.26 9.12
C LEU A 70 -5.41 0.08 9.27
N GLU A 71 -6.21 0.04 10.34
CA GLU A 71 -7.27 -0.96 10.53
C GLU A 71 -8.33 -0.89 9.41
N GLU A 72 -8.73 0.30 8.97
CA GLU A 72 -9.64 0.45 7.83
C GLU A 72 -9.02 -0.07 6.53
N VAL A 73 -7.72 0.18 6.31
CA VAL A 73 -6.98 -0.36 5.15
C VAL A 73 -6.95 -1.89 5.20
N GLU A 74 -6.60 -2.47 6.35
CA GLU A 74 -6.58 -3.92 6.58
C GLU A 74 -7.95 -4.53 6.30
N ASN A 75 -9.02 -3.95 6.85
CA ASN A 75 -10.38 -4.42 6.67
C ASN A 75 -10.81 -4.38 5.18
N ILE A 76 -10.49 -3.31 4.45
CA ILE A 76 -10.77 -3.22 3.01
C ILE A 76 -10.05 -4.34 2.25
N LEU A 77 -8.77 -4.58 2.55
CA LEU A 77 -7.97 -5.60 1.86
C LEU A 77 -8.46 -7.02 2.19
N LEU A 78 -8.73 -7.33 3.45
CA LEU A 78 -9.29 -8.61 3.90
C LEU A 78 -10.65 -8.90 3.22
N GLN A 79 -11.54 -7.90 3.16
CA GLN A 79 -12.83 -8.02 2.46
C GLN A 79 -12.69 -8.32 0.95
N ARG A 80 -11.53 -8.02 0.35
CA ARG A 80 -11.21 -8.34 -1.06
C ARG A 80 -10.45 -9.65 -1.24
N GLY A 81 -10.25 -10.41 -0.16
CA GLY A 81 -9.57 -11.71 -0.17
C GLY A 81 -8.05 -11.60 -0.21
N VAL A 82 -7.48 -10.46 0.19
CA VAL A 82 -6.03 -10.29 0.32
C VAL A 82 -5.55 -11.06 1.54
N VAL A 83 -4.49 -11.86 1.35
CA VAL A 83 -3.90 -12.71 2.39
C VAL A 83 -2.55 -12.19 2.87
N ASN A 84 -1.84 -11.41 2.05
CA ASN A 84 -0.61 -10.73 2.45
C ASN A 84 -0.68 -9.27 2.00
N ALA A 85 -0.32 -8.32 2.86
CA ALA A 85 -0.35 -6.90 2.52
C ALA A 85 0.69 -6.10 3.29
N SER A 86 1.15 -5.01 2.68
CA SER A 86 2.03 -4.04 3.31
C SER A 86 1.57 -2.62 3.00
N ASN A 87 1.76 -1.72 3.96
CA ASN A 87 1.56 -0.30 3.76
C ASN A 87 2.72 0.27 2.93
N LEU A 88 2.43 1.28 2.11
CA LEU A 88 3.42 2.01 1.31
C LEU A 88 3.48 3.47 1.77
N ASP A 89 4.26 4.29 1.06
CA ASP A 89 4.26 5.74 1.32
C ASP A 89 2.86 6.34 1.14
N GLY A 90 2.46 7.16 2.09
CA GLY A 90 1.11 7.67 2.24
C GLY A 90 1.04 9.19 2.22
N GLY A 91 -0.05 9.73 2.76
CA GLY A 91 -0.24 11.16 2.86
C GLY A 91 -0.24 11.83 1.49
N SER A 92 0.51 12.93 1.41
CA SER A 92 0.73 13.72 0.20
C SER A 92 1.44 12.98 -0.94
N SER A 93 2.01 11.80 -0.68
CA SER A 93 2.61 10.95 -1.71
C SER A 93 1.59 10.00 -2.36
N SER A 94 0.41 9.80 -1.75
CA SER A 94 -0.62 8.88 -2.25
C SER A 94 -1.15 9.30 -3.61
N THR A 95 -0.69 8.60 -4.65
CA THR A 95 -1.04 8.86 -6.05
C THR A 95 -1.17 7.54 -6.81
N MET A 96 -2.23 7.37 -7.57
CA MET A 96 -2.46 6.21 -8.45
C MET A 96 -2.71 6.67 -9.87
N TYR A 97 -1.91 6.12 -10.78
CA TYR A 97 -2.02 6.33 -12.21
C TYR A 97 -2.70 5.14 -12.88
N TYR A 98 -3.65 5.42 -13.77
CA TYR A 98 -4.25 4.43 -14.63
C TYR A 98 -4.45 5.00 -16.03
N LYS A 99 -3.83 4.35 -17.02
CA LYS A 99 -3.91 4.73 -18.45
C LYS A 99 -3.59 6.21 -18.71
N GLY A 100 -2.45 6.66 -18.18
CA GLY A 100 -1.92 8.01 -18.41
C GLY A 100 -2.62 9.12 -17.62
N LYS A 101 -3.46 8.78 -16.63
CA LYS A 101 -4.18 9.75 -15.81
C LYS A 101 -4.08 9.38 -14.34
N VAL A 102 -3.96 10.38 -13.48
CA VAL A 102 -4.20 10.21 -12.05
C VAL A 102 -5.69 9.95 -11.84
N ILE A 103 -6.00 8.90 -11.08
CA ILE A 103 -7.39 8.48 -10.80
C ILE A 103 -7.83 8.71 -9.36
N ASN A 104 -6.91 9.17 -8.50
CA ASN A 104 -7.24 9.63 -7.15
C ASN A 104 -7.13 11.16 -7.06
N ARG A 105 -7.27 11.70 -5.85
CA ARG A 105 -7.25 13.14 -5.57
C ARG A 105 -6.12 13.48 -4.59
N PRO A 106 -4.86 13.61 -5.07
CA PRO A 106 -3.72 14.00 -4.25
C PRO A 106 -4.02 15.22 -3.37
N CYS A 107 -3.47 15.24 -2.16
CA CYS A 107 -3.83 16.24 -1.15
C CYS A 107 -2.93 17.48 -1.14
N ASN A 108 -1.87 17.56 -1.96
CA ASN A 108 -1.11 18.81 -2.04
C ASN A 108 -1.92 19.87 -2.79
N TRP A 109 -1.62 21.13 -2.48
CA TRP A 109 -2.30 22.27 -3.07
C TRP A 109 -1.99 22.42 -4.57
N ASP A 110 -0.83 21.95 -5.01
CA ASP A 110 -0.33 21.94 -6.39
C ASP A 110 -0.55 20.58 -7.10
N GLY A 111 -1.24 19.64 -6.45
CA GLY A 111 -1.57 18.34 -7.02
C GLY A 111 -0.61 17.24 -6.55
N GLU A 112 0.11 16.64 -7.49
CA GLU A 112 0.94 15.47 -7.24
C GLU A 112 2.28 15.82 -6.58
N ARG A 113 2.81 14.89 -5.79
CA ARG A 113 4.15 15.01 -5.21
C ARG A 113 5.16 14.21 -6.03
N THR A 114 6.35 14.77 -6.25
CA THR A 114 7.51 13.99 -6.70
C THR A 114 7.91 12.95 -5.64
N VAL A 115 7.96 11.68 -6.04
CA VAL A 115 8.32 10.53 -5.17
C VAL A 115 9.58 9.84 -5.71
N ALA A 116 10.28 9.12 -4.84
CA ALA A 116 11.54 8.47 -5.18
C ALA A 116 11.39 7.20 -6.04
N THR A 117 10.34 6.42 -5.76
CA THR A 117 10.09 5.10 -6.39
C THR A 117 8.61 4.93 -6.69
N SER A 118 8.28 4.15 -7.72
CA SER A 118 6.91 3.78 -8.07
C SER A 118 6.78 2.28 -8.28
N ILE A 119 5.61 1.72 -7.95
CA ILE A 119 5.23 0.38 -8.39
C ILE A 119 4.59 0.53 -9.77
N TYR A 120 5.18 -0.11 -10.78
CA TYR A 120 4.72 -0.09 -12.15
C TYR A 120 4.20 -1.47 -12.55
N VAL A 121 3.09 -1.51 -13.27
CA VAL A 121 2.50 -2.75 -13.79
C VAL A 121 2.46 -2.64 -15.30
N GLU A 122 3.20 -3.50 -15.97
CA GLU A 122 3.22 -3.62 -17.43
C GLU A 122 2.37 -4.82 -17.92
N PRO A 123 1.92 -4.79 -19.19
CA PRO A 123 1.15 -5.89 -19.80
C PRO A 123 1.92 -7.20 -19.92
#